data_AF-A0A2M8E7E6-F1
#
_entry.id   AF-A0A2M8E7E6-F1
#
_cell.length_a   1.000
_cell.length_b   1.000
_cell.length_c   1.000
_cell.angle_alpha   90.00
_cell.angle_beta   90.00
_cell.angle_gamma   90.00
#
_symmetry.space_group_name_H-M   'P 1'
#
loop_
_entity.id
_entity.type
_entity.pdbx_description
1 polymer ?
#
loop_
_entity_poly.entity_id
_entity_poly.type
_entity_poly.pdbx_seq_one_letter_code
_entity_poly.pdbx_strand_id
1 'polypeptide(L)'
;MNKAALKSYAPQARKDFIAAVTARANLLGLSEKAGVLDVAPAQPQGDVVVIAGQAWPVKVQAQREQLIRRIRKDGLNHTMEA
;
A
#
# COMPACT_ATOMS: atom_id res chain seq x y z
N MET A 1 -23.30 8.95 -27.37
CA MET A 1 -22.19 8.70 -26.43
C MET A 1 -22.72 7.89 -25.24
N ASN A 2 -22.31 6.63 -25.08
CA ASN A 2 -22.88 5.70 -24.11
C ASN A 2 -22.13 5.76 -22.76
N LYS A 3 -22.75 6.36 -21.73
CA LYS A 3 -22.20 6.53 -20.36
C LYS A 3 -22.08 5.21 -19.57
N ALA A 4 -22.57 4.11 -20.11
CA ALA A 4 -22.51 2.79 -19.47
C ALA A 4 -21.09 2.22 -19.41
N ALA A 5 -20.25 2.48 -20.42
CA ALA A 5 -18.87 1.98 -20.46
C ALA A 5 -17.99 2.59 -19.35
N LEU A 6 -18.20 3.86 -18.98
CA LEU A 6 -17.52 4.51 -17.86
C LEU A 6 -17.88 3.91 -16.49
N LYS A 7 -19.12 3.41 -16.33
CA LYS A 7 -19.55 2.68 -15.12
C LYS A 7 -18.99 1.25 -15.04
N SER A 8 -18.65 0.65 -16.18
CA SER A 8 -18.05 -0.70 -16.28
C SER A 8 -16.51 -0.69 -16.31
N TYR A 9 -15.89 0.43 -16.71
CA TYR A 9 -14.44 0.67 -16.55
C TYR A 9 -14.08 0.88 -15.07
N ALA A 10 -15.00 1.47 -14.30
CA ALA A 10 -14.83 1.78 -12.89
C ALA A 10 -14.53 0.56 -11.99
N PRO A 11 -15.20 -0.62 -12.10
CA PRO A 11 -14.89 -1.76 -11.25
C PRO A 11 -13.57 -2.46 -11.61
N GLN A 12 -13.25 -2.64 -12.91
CA GLN A 12 -12.02 -3.34 -13.28
C GLN A 12 -10.79 -2.46 -13.07
N ALA A 13 -10.82 -1.19 -13.51
CA ALA A 13 -9.72 -0.27 -13.27
C ALA A 13 -9.52 0.02 -11.77
N ARG A 14 -10.59 0.01 -10.96
CA ARG A 14 -10.47 0.09 -9.49
C ARG A 14 -9.84 -1.17 -8.90
N LYS A 15 -10.20 -2.37 -9.37
CA LYS A 15 -9.54 -3.61 -8.94
C LYS A 15 -8.06 -3.61 -9.33
N ASP A 16 -7.73 -3.18 -10.53
CA ASP A 16 -6.35 -3.11 -11.02
C ASP A 16 -5.56 -2.05 -10.25
N PHE A 17 -6.18 -0.91 -9.92
CA PHE A 17 -5.59 0.11 -9.04
C PHE A 17 -5.36 -0.45 -7.63
N ILE A 18 -6.36 -1.07 -7.01
CA ILE A 18 -6.22 -1.71 -5.69
C ILE A 18 -5.11 -2.77 -5.74
N ALA A 19 -5.04 -3.58 -6.79
CA ALA A 19 -4.00 -4.58 -6.97
C ALA A 19 -2.61 -3.95 -7.12
N ALA A 20 -2.48 -2.88 -7.91
CA ALA A 20 -1.22 -2.16 -8.10
C ALA A 20 -0.74 -1.47 -6.81
N VAL A 21 -1.65 -0.81 -6.08
CA VAL A 21 -1.30 -0.17 -4.81
C VAL A 21 -1.02 -1.22 -3.73
N THR A 22 -1.76 -2.35 -3.71
CA THR A 22 -1.47 -3.50 -2.83
C THR A 22 -0.12 -4.11 -3.14
N ALA A 23 0.23 -4.30 -4.41
CA ALA A 23 1.54 -4.78 -4.82
C ALA A 23 2.66 -3.83 -4.35
N ARG A 24 2.43 -2.51 -4.46
CA ARG A 24 3.37 -1.50 -3.96
C ARG A 24 3.47 -1.50 -2.44
N ALA A 25 2.37 -1.72 -1.73
CA ALA A 25 2.36 -1.89 -0.28
C ALA A 25 3.16 -3.15 0.14
N ASN A 26 3.01 -4.26 -0.58
CA ASN A 26 3.76 -5.50 -0.35
C ASN A 26 5.28 -5.27 -0.51
N LEU A 27 5.72 -4.48 -1.49
CA LEU A 27 7.13 -4.10 -1.64
C LEU A 27 7.67 -3.28 -0.46
N LEU A 28 6.79 -2.55 0.23
CA LEU A 28 7.09 -1.84 1.47
C LEU A 28 6.84 -2.72 2.70
N GLY A 29 6.68 -4.03 2.52
CA GLY A 29 6.40 -4.97 3.60
C GLY A 29 5.13 -4.61 4.36
N LEU A 30 4.11 -4.09 3.68
CA LEU A 30 2.78 -3.83 4.21
C LEU A 30 1.83 -4.79 3.49
N SER A 31 1.28 -5.74 4.22
CA SER A 31 0.31 -6.68 3.67
C SER A 31 -0.92 -6.76 4.56
N GLU A 32 -2.08 -7.10 4.01
CA GLU A 32 -3.27 -7.39 4.81
C GLU A 32 -3.48 -8.90 4.84
N LYS A 33 -3.53 -9.47 6.04
CA LYS A 33 -3.78 -10.90 6.24
C LYS A 33 -5.01 -11.06 7.12
N ALA A 34 -6.09 -11.59 6.54
CA ALA A 34 -7.37 -11.81 7.22
C ALA A 34 -7.95 -10.54 7.89
N GLY A 35 -7.84 -9.38 7.23
CA GLY A 35 -8.32 -8.09 7.76
C GLY A 35 -7.42 -7.46 8.82
N VAL A 36 -6.24 -8.03 9.06
CA VAL A 36 -5.22 -7.48 9.96
C VAL A 36 -4.02 -7.01 9.15
N LEU A 37 -3.56 -5.79 9.43
CA LEU A 37 -2.35 -5.24 8.83
C LEU A 37 -1.11 -5.99 9.36
N ASP A 38 -0.46 -6.71 8.46
CA ASP A 38 0.84 -7.33 8.67
C ASP A 38 1.95 -6.40 8.16
N VAL A 39 2.85 -6.03 9.07
CA VAL A 39 3.93 -5.07 8.83
C VAL A 39 5.25 -5.80 8.97
N ALA A 40 5.94 -6.04 7.86
CA ALA A 40 7.26 -6.63 7.86
C ALA A 40 8.27 -5.74 8.63
N PRO A 41 9.29 -6.33 9.26
CA PRO A 41 10.32 -5.56 9.92
C PRO A 41 11.08 -4.70 8.92
N ALA A 42 11.39 -3.47 9.34
CA ALA A 42 12.25 -2.54 8.61
C ALA A 42 13.56 -2.39 9.40
N GLN A 43 14.69 -2.68 8.76
CA GLN A 43 16.01 -2.59 9.36
C GLN A 43 16.77 -1.40 8.76
N PRO A 44 16.88 -0.27 9.44
CA PRO A 44 17.69 0.85 8.99
C PRO A 44 19.18 0.46 9.03
N GLN A 45 19.87 0.70 7.91
CA GLN A 45 21.31 0.53 7.73
C GLN A 45 21.86 1.83 7.12
N GLY A 46 22.21 2.78 7.98
CA GLY A 46 22.72 4.10 7.55
C GLY A 46 21.71 4.87 6.71
N ASP A 47 22.04 5.15 5.45
CA ASP A 47 21.23 5.95 4.53
C ASP A 47 20.09 5.15 3.85
N VAL A 48 20.05 3.84 4.06
CA VAL A 48 19.03 2.95 3.51
C VAL A 48 18.29 2.19 4.62
N VAL A 49 17.08 1.75 4.33
CA VAL A 49 16.25 0.90 5.17
C VAL A 49 15.92 -0.37 4.39
N VAL A 50 16.25 -1.53 4.96
CA VAL A 50 15.90 -2.83 4.39
C VAL A 50 14.50 -3.19 4.85
N ILE A 51 13.55 -3.30 3.92
CA ILE A 51 12.15 -3.62 4.17
C ILE A 51 11.79 -4.84 3.33
N ALA A 52 11.31 -5.91 3.96
CA ALA A 52 10.95 -7.15 3.28
C ALA A 52 12.07 -7.71 2.35
N GLY A 53 13.34 -7.50 2.73
CA GLY A 53 14.50 -7.93 1.93
C GLY A 53 14.94 -6.97 0.83
N GLN A 54 14.25 -5.84 0.63
CA GLN A 54 14.62 -4.81 -0.35
C GLN A 54 15.13 -3.54 0.33
N ALA A 55 16.24 -2.99 -0.17
CA ALA A 55 16.79 -1.72 0.32
C ALA A 55 16.04 -0.53 -0.28
N TRP A 56 15.60 0.38 0.58
CA TRP A 56 14.94 1.63 0.22
C TRP A 56 15.70 2.82 0.82
N PRO A 57 15.63 4.03 0.24
CA PRO A 57 16.17 5.22 0.88
C PRO A 57 15.53 5.45 2.26
N VAL A 58 16.29 5.90 3.26
CA VAL A 58 15.78 6.14 4.63
C VAL A 58 14.55 7.07 4.67
N LYS A 59 14.42 8.00 3.71
CA LYS A 59 13.23 8.86 3.55
C LYS A 59 11.93 8.08 3.38
N VAL A 60 11.99 6.90 2.78
CA VAL A 60 10.83 6.01 2.57
C VAL A 60 10.33 5.44 3.88
N GLN A 61 11.19 5.29 4.90
CA GLN A 61 10.78 4.83 6.24
C GLN A 61 9.74 5.76 6.86
N ALA A 62 9.97 7.08 6.82
CA ALA A 62 9.04 8.06 7.39
C ALA A 62 7.68 8.05 6.67
N GLN A 63 7.69 7.93 5.34
CA GLN A 63 6.46 7.82 4.54
C GLN A 63 5.71 6.52 4.84
N ARG A 64 6.44 5.41 4.98
CA ARG A 64 5.90 4.10 5.36
C ARG A 64 5.24 4.14 6.73
N GLU A 65 5.86 4.76 7.73
CA GLU A 65 5.27 4.91 9.06
C GLU A 65 3.99 5.73 9.06
N GLN A 66 3.94 6.82 8.27
CA GLN A 66 2.71 7.59 8.08
C GLN A 66 1.60 6.74 7.44
N LEU A 67 1.95 5.93 6.44
CA LEU A 67 1.01 5.02 5.79
C LEU A 67 0.50 3.95 6.76
N ILE A 68 1.38 3.33 7.57
CA ILE A 68 0.99 2.38 8.62
C ILE A 68 0.01 3.03 9.61
N ARG A 69 0.28 4.26 10.05
CA ARG A 69 -0.59 4.99 10.97
C ARG A 69 -1.98 5.23 10.38
N ARG A 70 -2.06 5.62 9.10
CA ARG A 70 -3.34 5.79 8.38
C ARG A 70 -4.09 4.48 8.24
N ILE A 71 -3.43 3.42 7.79
CA ILE A 71 -4.04 2.09 7.63
C ILE A 71 -4.56 1.56 8.97
N ARG A 72 -3.83 1.74 10.07
CA ARG A 72 -4.30 1.35 11.41
C ARG A 72 -5.51 2.14 11.89
N LYS A 73 -5.66 3.39 11.44
CA LYS A 73 -6.74 4.28 11.85
C LYS A 73 -8.00 4.06 11.02
N ASP A 74 -7.87 4.05 9.70
CA ASP A 74 -8.99 4.10 8.77
C ASP A 74 -9.25 2.74 8.09
N GLY A 75 -8.32 1.78 8.22
CA GLY A 75 -8.36 0.50 7.51
C GLY A 75 -7.72 0.59 6.12
N LEU A 76 -7.21 -0.53 5.61
CA LEU A 76 -6.48 -0.55 4.33
C LEU A 76 -7.40 -0.18 3.16
N ASN A 77 -8.61 -0.74 3.09
CA ASN A 77 -9.59 -0.39 2.06
C ASN A 77 -9.92 1.11 2.03
N HIS A 78 -10.14 1.75 3.18
CA HIS A 78 -10.47 3.17 3.22
C HIS A 78 -9.28 4.05 2.84
N THR A 79 -8.07 3.65 3.24
CA THR A 79 -6.83 4.38 2.92
C THR A 79 -6.47 4.30 1.43
N MET A 80 -6.87 3.21 0.75
CA MET A 80 -6.58 2.97 -0.67
C MET A 80 -7.66 3.53 -1.60
N GLU A 81 -8.82 3.92 -1.06
CA GLU A 81 -9.94 4.53 -1.79
C GLU A 81 -10.01 6.07 -1.68
N ALA A 82 -9.26 6.68 -0.76
CA ALA A 82 -9.25 8.13 -0.50
C ALA A 82 -8.21 8.88 -1.36
#